data_AF-E0SRD5-F1
#
_entry.id   AF-E0SRD5-F1
#
_cell.length_a   1.000
_cell.length_b   1.000
_cell.length_c   1.000
_cell.angle_alpha   90.00
_cell.angle_beta   90.00
_cell.angle_gamma   90.00
#
_symmetry.space_group_name_H-M   'P 1'
#
loop_
_entity.id
_entity.type
_entity.pdbx_description
1 polymer ?
#
loop_
_entity_poly.entity_id
_entity_poly.type
_entity_poly.pdbx_seq_one_letter_code
_entity_poly.pdbx_strand_id
1 'polypeptide(L)'
;MSIAIECNGIGILAHSIRRELRDLISRYPWIRRSLRIVILTHRKLLIVIDNVVENNVAVKLITEILDRHSIKYALHMQAPLNT
;
A
#
# COMPACT_ATOMS: atom_id res chain seq x y z
N MET A 1 4.34 -8.54 1.84
CA MET A 1 4.54 -7.43 2.82
C MET A 1 3.27 -6.60 2.89
N SER A 2 3.03 -5.88 3.98
CA SER A 2 1.84 -5.01 4.06
C SER A 2 2.13 -3.67 4.73
N ILE A 3 1.38 -2.65 4.33
CA ILE A 3 1.44 -1.29 4.87
C ILE A 3 0.10 -1.02 5.54
N ALA A 4 0.10 -0.91 6.87
CA ALA A 4 -1.07 -0.56 7.65
C ALA A 4 -1.19 0.96 7.76
N ILE A 5 -2.38 1.48 7.53
CA ILE A 5 -2.67 2.91 7.52
C ILE A 5 -3.79 3.18 8.51
N GLU A 6 -3.59 4.19 9.35
CA GLU A 6 -4.60 4.67 10.29
C GLU A 6 -4.95 6.13 9.96
N CYS A 7 -6.23 6.39 9.74
CA CYS A 7 -6.71 7.71 9.35
C CYS A 7 -8.12 8.00 9.87
N ASN A 8 -8.42 9.29 10.05
CA ASN A 8 -9.78 9.76 10.26
C ASN A 8 -10.39 10.08 8.88
N GLY A 9 -11.35 9.26 8.44
CA GLY A 9 -12.02 9.45 7.14
C GLY A 9 -11.50 8.56 6.01
N ILE A 10 -11.62 7.24 6.16
CA ILE A 10 -11.17 6.25 5.17
C ILE A 10 -11.77 6.47 3.79
N GLY A 11 -13.02 6.91 3.66
CA GLY A 11 -13.65 7.03 2.34
C GLY A 11 -12.85 7.95 1.41
N ILE A 12 -12.49 9.13 1.92
CA ILE A 12 -11.68 10.11 1.20
C ILE A 12 -10.27 9.57 0.99
N LEU A 13 -9.67 8.98 2.02
CA LEU A 13 -8.32 8.41 1.92
C LEU A 13 -8.24 7.31 0.87
N ALA A 14 -9.13 6.33 0.93
CA ALA A 14 -9.17 5.20 0.01
C ALA A 14 -9.41 5.67 -1.41
N HIS A 15 -10.21 6.72 -1.62
CA HIS A 15 -10.40 7.31 -2.94
C HIS A 15 -9.12 7.96 -3.48
N SER A 16 -8.47 8.83 -2.69
CA SER A 16 -7.22 9.50 -3.08
C SER A 16 -6.09 8.50 -3.34
N ILE A 17 -5.92 7.52 -2.44
CA ILE A 17 -4.92 6.47 -2.59
C ILE A 17 -5.22 5.57 -3.79
N ARG A 18 -6.48 5.22 -4.06
CA ARG A 18 -6.82 4.46 -5.28
C ARG A 18 -6.44 5.20 -6.56
N ARG A 19 -6.54 6.53 -6.59
CA ARG A 19 -6.13 7.33 -7.76
C ARG A 19 -4.63 7.26 -7.96
N GLU A 20 -3.83 7.56 -6.94
CA GLU A 20 -2.37 7.49 -7.00
C GLU A 20 -1.87 6.08 -7.35
N LEU A 21 -2.48 5.04 -6.75
CA LEU A 21 -2.12 3.66 -7.05
C LEU A 21 -2.49 3.25 -8.48
N ARG A 22 -3.54 3.83 -9.06
CA ARG A 22 -3.88 3.60 -10.47
C ARG A 22 -2.82 4.21 -11.38
N ASP A 23 -2.37 5.42 -11.08
CA ASP A 23 -1.30 6.08 -11.83
C ASP A 23 0.03 5.30 -11.69
N LEU A 24 0.32 4.79 -10.49
CA LEU A 24 1.45 3.91 -10.24
C LEU A 24 1.37 2.63 -11.08
N ILE A 25 0.22 1.95 -11.08
CA ILE A 25 0.00 0.73 -11.88
C ILE A 25 0.14 1.01 -13.38
N SER A 26 -0.28 2.19 -13.86
CA SER A 26 -0.10 2.56 -15.27
C SER A 26 1.37 2.68 -15.66
N ARG A 27 2.25 3.12 -14.73
CA ARG A 27 3.69 3.23 -14.94
C ARG A 27 4.41 1.90 -14.71
N TYR A 28 3.90 1.09 -13.79
CA TYR A 28 4.47 -0.19 -13.37
C TYR A 28 3.41 -1.30 -13.40
N PRO A 29 3.06 -1.81 -14.60
CA PRO A 29 1.94 -2.76 -14.75
C PRO A 29 2.09 -4.06 -13.95
N TRP A 30 3.33 -4.46 -13.66
CA TRP A 30 3.66 -5.64 -12.86
C TRP A 30 3.14 -5.55 -11.41
N ILE A 31 2.93 -4.34 -10.87
CA ILE A 31 2.37 -4.14 -9.52
C ILE A 31 0.90 -4.58 -9.45
N ARG A 32 0.17 -4.53 -10.56
CA ARG A 32 -1.30 -4.65 -10.59
C ARG A 32 -1.84 -5.89 -9.89
N ARG A 33 -1.21 -7.05 -10.09
CA ARG A 33 -1.69 -8.33 -9.53
C ARG A 33 -1.25 -8.55 -8.08
N SER A 34 -0.28 -7.77 -7.64
CA SER A 34 0.38 -7.89 -6.35
C SER A 34 -0.14 -6.92 -5.33
N LEU A 35 -0.79 -5.84 -5.76
CA LEU A 35 -1.31 -4.82 -4.87
C LEU A 35 -2.79 -5.06 -4.54
N ARG A 36 -3.12 -5.11 -3.25
CA ARG A 36 -4.50 -5.19 -2.76
C ARG A 36 -4.72 -4.15 -1.67
N ILE A 37 -5.88 -3.52 -1.68
CA ILE A 37 -6.31 -2.59 -0.63
C ILE A 37 -7.44 -3.25 0.14
N VAL A 38 -7.26 -3.41 1.44
CA VAL A 38 -8.24 -4.00 2.34
C VAL A 38 -8.65 -2.95 3.37
N ILE A 39 -9.95 -2.65 3.44
CA ILE A 39 -10.48 -1.77 4.49
C ILE A 39 -10.78 -2.66 5.70
N LEU A 40 -10.07 -2.44 6.81
CA LEU A 40 -10.21 -3.28 8.02
C LEU A 40 -11.31 -2.75 8.94
N THR A 41 -11.35 -1.42 9.13
CA THR A 41 -12.37 -0.75 9.96
C THR A 41 -12.74 0.58 9.31
N HIS A 42 -13.51 1.44 9.99
CA HIS A 42 -13.80 2.81 9.53
C HIS A 42 -12.61 3.79 9.68
N ARG A 43 -11.52 3.37 10.34
CA ARG A 43 -10.27 4.16 10.51
C ARG A 43 -8.97 3.45 10.10
N LYS A 44 -9.00 2.13 9.90
CA LYS A 44 -7.85 1.34 9.45
C LYS A 44 -8.01 0.81 8.01
N LEU A 45 -6.96 1.01 7.21
CA LEU A 45 -6.80 0.49 5.85
C LEU A 45 -5.47 -0.26 5.75
N LEU A 46 -5.43 -1.34 4.99
CA LEU A 46 -4.24 -2.16 4.79
C LEU A 46 -3.96 -2.23 3.29
N ILE A 47 -2.74 -1.89 2.90
CA ILE A 47 -2.22 -2.14 1.55
C ILE A 47 -1.36 -3.40 1.62
N VAL A 48 -1.79 -4.45 0.94
CA VAL A 48 -1.06 -5.72 0.86
C VAL A 48 -0.32 -5.77 -0.47
N ILE A 49 0.95 -6.14 -0.41
CA ILE A 49 1.87 -6.27 -1.55
C ILE A 49 2.37 -7.72 -1.55
N ASP A 50 1.77 -8.52 -2.42
CA ASP A 50 2.02 -9.96 -2.54
C ASP A 50 2.84 -10.28 -3.79
N ASN A 51 3.88 -11.09 -3.61
CA ASN A 51 4.49 -11.84 -4.71
C ASN A 51 5.02 -10.99 -5.89
N VAL A 52 5.62 -9.83 -5.60
CA VAL A 52 6.32 -9.03 -6.61
C VAL A 52 7.81 -9.42 -6.65
N VAL A 53 8.35 -9.59 -7.86
CA VAL A 53 9.81 -9.70 -8.14
C VAL A 53 10.60 -8.57 -7.46
N GLU A 54 10.03 -7.36 -7.42
CA GLU A 54 10.63 -6.15 -6.83
C GLU A 54 9.81 -5.59 -5.66
N ASN A 55 9.49 -6.43 -4.67
CA ASN A 55 8.72 -6.02 -3.48
C ASN A 55 9.26 -4.75 -2.82
N ASN A 56 10.58 -4.60 -2.69
CA ASN A 56 11.20 -3.43 -2.07
C ASN A 56 10.94 -2.13 -2.85
N VAL A 57 10.93 -2.19 -4.18
CA VAL A 57 10.66 -1.04 -5.04
C VAL A 57 9.19 -0.65 -4.93
N ALA A 58 8.28 -1.63 -4.98
CA ALA A 58 6.85 -1.39 -4.81
C ALA A 58 6.54 -0.74 -3.44
N VAL A 59 7.12 -1.28 -2.36
CA VAL A 59 6.97 -0.71 -1.01
C VAL A 59 7.45 0.73 -1.00
N LYS A 60 8.65 1.01 -1.50
CA LYS A 60 9.23 2.37 -1.54
C LYS A 60 8.33 3.36 -2.29
N LEU A 61 7.85 2.98 -3.48
CA LEU A 61 6.97 3.82 -4.29
C LEU A 61 5.64 4.12 -3.57
N ILE A 62 5.08 3.14 -2.87
CA ILE A 62 3.84 3.32 -2.13
C ILE A 62 4.06 4.18 -0.89
N THR A 63 5.14 3.97 -0.13
CA THR A 63 5.46 4.81 1.02
C THR A 63 5.71 6.26 0.62
N GLU A 64 6.37 6.51 -0.52
CA GLU A 64 6.54 7.86 -1.08
C GLU A 64 5.19 8.54 -1.38
N ILE A 65 4.21 7.80 -1.92
CA ILE A 65 2.84 8.32 -2.11
C ILE A 65 2.23 8.71 -0.77
N LEU A 66 2.34 7.84 0.24
CA LEU A 66 1.77 8.09 1.57
C LEU A 66 2.42 9.30 2.25
N ASP A 67 3.74 9.44 2.14
CA ASP A 67 4.51 10.55 2.68
C ASP A 67 4.10 11.88 2.04
N ARG A 68 3.92 11.93 0.71
CA ARG A 68 3.43 13.13 0.00
C ARG A 68 2.08 13.62 0.52
N HIS A 69 1.24 12.70 0.98
CA HIS A 69 -0.07 13.00 1.55
C HIS A 69 -0.07 13.16 3.07
N SER A 70 1.11 13.15 3.73
CA SER A 70 1.25 13.21 5.19
C SER A 70 0.42 12.15 5.93
N ILE A 71 0.30 10.97 5.33
CA ILE A 71 -0.48 9.86 5.88
C ILE A 71 0.41 9.07 6.85
N LYS A 72 -0.09 8.82 8.06
CA LYS A 72 0.61 7.93 9.01
C LYS A 72 0.41 6.47 8.61
N TYR A 73 1.50 5.71 8.55
CA TYR A 73 1.47 4.29 8.25
C TYR A 73 2.50 3.50 9.06
N ALA A 74 2.29 2.20 9.14
CA ALA A 74 3.20 1.22 9.72
C ALA A 74 3.53 0.15 8.68
N LEU A 75 4.82 -0.14 8.52
CA LEU A 75 5.31 -1.19 7.64
C LEU A 75 5.35 -2.52 8.38
N HIS A 76 4.70 -3.54 7.83
CA HIS A 76 4.76 -4.91 8.31
C HIS A 76 5.48 -5.77 7.29
N MET A 77 6.75 -6.05 7.58
CA MET A 77 7.55 -7.03 6.85
C MET A 77 7.32 -8.39 7.52
N GLN A 78 6.86 -9.38 6.77
CA GLN A 78 6.93 -10.76 7.24
C GLN A 78 8.41 -11.14 7.29
N ALA A 79 8.89 -11.58 8.45
CA ALA A 79 10.20 -12.20 8.54
C ALA A 79 10.23 -13.41 7.59
N PRO A 80 11.33 -13.65 6.87
CA PRO A 80 11.47 -14.87 6.09
C PRO A 80 11.26 -16.06 7.05
N LEU A 81 10.30 -16.92 6.72
CA LEU A 81 10.15 -18.23 7.36
C LEU A 81 11.40 -19.02 6.98
N ASN A 82 12.44 -18.95 7.81
CA ASN A 82 13.59 -19.83 7.69
C ASN A 82 13.11 -21.26 7.99
N THR A 83 12.91 -22.04 6.94
CA THR A 83 12.94 -23.52 6.97
C THR A 83 14.36 -24.01 6.81
#